data_AF-A0A644W349-F1
#
_entry.id   AF-A0A644W349-F1
#
_cell.length_a   1.000
_cell.length_b   1.000
_cell.length_c   1.000
_cell.angle_alpha   90.00
_cell.angle_beta   90.00
_cell.angle_gamma   90.00
#
_symmetry.space_group_name_H-M   'P 1'
#
loop_
_entity.id
_entity.type
_entity.pdbx_description
1 polymer ?
#
loop_
_entity_poly.entity_id
_entity_poly.type
_entity_poly.pdbx_seq_one_letter_code
_entity_poly.pdbx_strand_id
1 'polypeptide(L)'
;MKIIFYLSCLFLLYGCVFSYDPARGLLHVRNNSSEAVYVYLNYGNADSLPLVSGLELFAFINANKEDAYAIGGSRKKPSFPSNENEVTLFFITEKTMRSYDLEEIHKNQMFVKKITLTKEELENEKWIVTYP
;
A
#
# COMPACT_ATOMS: atom_id res chain seq x y z
N MET A 1 -12.10 52.27 9.69
CA MET A 1 -12.27 50.90 10.26
C MET A 1 -12.51 49.80 9.23
N LYS A 2 -13.10 50.05 8.04
CA LYS A 2 -13.34 48.99 7.05
C LYS A 2 -12.06 48.41 6.40
N ILE A 3 -11.02 49.23 6.21
CA ILE A 3 -9.76 48.82 5.55
C ILE A 3 -8.97 47.79 6.37
N ILE A 4 -9.05 47.82 7.70
CA ILE A 4 -8.31 46.91 8.59
C ILE A 4 -8.88 45.48 8.49
N PHE A 5 -10.20 45.34 8.29
CA PHE A 5 -10.85 44.04 8.07
C PHE A 5 -10.44 43.38 6.73
N TYR A 6 -10.15 44.17 5.70
CA TYR A 6 -9.68 43.62 4.41
C TYR A 6 -8.22 43.16 4.48
N LEU A 7 -7.37 43.87 5.21
CA LEU A 7 -5.97 43.49 5.45
C LEU A 7 -5.84 42.23 6.30
N SER A 8 -6.72 42.01 7.29
CA SER A 8 -6.71 40.77 8.07
C SER A 8 -7.14 39.54 7.26
N CYS A 9 -8.09 39.70 6.32
CA CYS A 9 -8.48 38.61 5.41
C CYS A 9 -7.37 38.25 4.41
N LEU A 10 -6.58 39.23 3.94
CA LEU A 10 -5.46 38.95 3.04
C LEU A 10 -4.38 38.10 3.75
N PHE A 11 -4.02 38.43 4.99
CA PHE A 11 -3.03 37.67 5.78
C PHE A 11 -3.49 36.24 6.11
N LEU A 12 -4.79 36.02 6.33
CA LEU A 12 -5.34 34.69 6.58
C LEU A 12 -5.30 33.77 5.34
N LEU A 13 -5.35 34.34 4.13
CA LEU A 13 -5.24 33.57 2.88
C LEU A 13 -3.80 33.22 2.50
N TYR A 14 -2.80 34.00 2.95
CA TYR A 14 -1.38 33.69 2.76
C TYR A 14 -0.81 32.69 3.80
N GLY A 15 -1.53 32.44 4.89
CA GLY A 15 -1.11 31.51 5.95
C GLY A 15 -1.36 30.03 5.64
N CYS A 16 -2.17 29.71 4.63
CA CYS A 16 -2.31 28.34 4.14
C CYS A 16 -1.13 28.03 3.22
N VAL A 17 0.01 27.66 3.81
CA VAL A 17 0.99 26.84 3.11
C VAL A 17 0.27 25.52 2.82
N PHE A 18 -0.40 25.42 1.68
CA PHE A 18 -0.81 24.15 1.13
C PHE A 18 0.48 23.38 0.88
N SER A 19 0.93 22.60 1.86
CA SER A 19 1.97 21.61 1.67
C SER A 19 1.42 20.63 0.64
N TYR A 20 1.73 20.90 -0.63
CA TYR A 20 1.37 20.03 -1.74
C TYR A 20 2.00 18.67 -1.46
N ASP A 21 1.16 17.67 -1.17
CA ASP A 21 1.60 16.28 -1.06
C ASP A 21 1.74 15.73 -2.49
N PRO A 22 2.97 15.55 -3.00
CA PRO A 22 3.17 15.11 -4.37
C PRO A 22 2.58 13.71 -4.56
N ALA A 23 1.96 13.49 -5.72
CA ALA A 23 1.35 12.21 -6.05
C ALA A 23 2.40 11.07 -5.99
N ARG A 24 2.21 10.16 -5.02
CA ARG A 24 3.07 9.00 -4.77
C ARG A 24 3.05 7.99 -5.92
N GLY A 25 4.12 7.21 -6.01
CA GLY A 25 4.16 6.02 -6.86
C GLY A 25 3.09 5.01 -6.45
N LEU A 26 2.69 4.14 -7.38
CA LEU A 26 1.70 3.10 -7.12
C LEU A 26 2.26 1.73 -7.50
N LEU A 27 2.03 0.75 -6.63
CA LEU A 27 2.16 -0.68 -6.96
C LEU A 27 0.76 -1.22 -7.20
N HIS A 28 0.52 -1.80 -8.37
CA HIS A 28 -0.77 -2.36 -8.73
C HIS A 28 -0.77 -3.86 -8.45
N VAL A 29 -1.78 -4.37 -7.76
CA VAL A 29 -1.95 -5.80 -7.51
C VAL A 29 -3.27 -6.25 -8.11
N ARG A 30 -3.19 -7.17 -9.08
CA ARG A 30 -4.33 -7.76 -9.77
C ARG A 30 -4.62 -9.13 -9.18
N ASN A 31 -5.87 -9.36 -8.78
CA ASN A 31 -6.35 -10.67 -8.40
C ASN A 31 -7.02 -11.33 -9.62
N ASN A 32 -6.45 -12.42 -10.09
CA ASN A 32 -6.94 -13.24 -11.20
C ASN A 32 -7.49 -14.60 -10.73
N SER A 33 -7.66 -14.79 -9.42
CA SER A 33 -8.24 -15.99 -8.83
C SER A 33 -9.76 -15.92 -8.80
N SER A 34 -10.43 -17.05 -8.56
CA SER A 34 -11.90 -17.10 -8.42
C SER A 34 -12.41 -16.55 -7.08
N GLU A 35 -11.53 -16.19 -6.15
CA GLU A 35 -11.89 -15.82 -4.77
C GLU A 35 -11.31 -14.45 -4.38
N ALA A 36 -11.87 -13.83 -3.35
CA ALA A 36 -11.30 -12.61 -2.81
C ALA A 36 -10.11 -12.90 -1.89
N VAL A 37 -9.11 -12.02 -1.94
CA VAL A 37 -7.90 -12.10 -1.13
C VAL A 37 -7.62 -10.77 -0.44
N TYR A 38 -6.98 -10.86 0.71
CA TYR A 38 -6.38 -9.76 1.43
C TYR A 38 -4.89 -9.79 1.18
N VAL A 39 -4.30 -8.62 1.00
CA VAL A 39 -2.88 -8.50 0.72
C VAL A 39 -2.23 -7.60 1.77
N TYR A 40 -1.12 -8.09 2.30
CA TYR A 40 -0.22 -7.30 3.14
C TYR A 40 1.07 -7.04 2.38
N LEU A 41 1.51 -5.80 2.41
CA LEU A 41 2.72 -5.33 1.76
C LEU A 41 3.79 -5.04 2.80
N ASN A 42 4.91 -5.74 2.70
CA ASN A 42 6.11 -5.48 3.48
C ASN A 42 7.25 -5.00 2.58
N TYR A 43 7.95 -3.95 2.95
CA TYR A 43 9.19 -3.59 2.26
C TYR A 43 10.35 -4.47 2.72
N GLY A 44 11.20 -4.86 1.79
CA GLY A 44 12.29 -5.80 2.01
C GLY A 44 11.83 -7.26 1.93
N ASN A 45 12.81 -8.16 2.00
CA ASN A 45 12.57 -9.59 2.03
C ASN A 45 12.02 -9.99 3.41
N ALA A 46 10.82 -10.55 3.43
CA ALA A 46 10.24 -11.13 4.64
C ALA A 46 10.03 -12.63 4.51
N ASP A 47 10.52 -13.37 5.50
CA ASP A 47 10.28 -14.80 5.58
C ASP A 47 8.90 -15.13 6.16
N SER A 48 8.45 -14.32 7.10
CA SER A 48 7.19 -14.45 7.83
C SER A 48 6.29 -13.25 7.60
N LEU A 49 4.98 -13.50 7.64
CA LEU A 49 3.97 -12.46 7.79
C LEU A 49 4.27 -11.75 9.13
N PRO A 50 4.58 -10.45 9.13
CA PRO A 50 4.92 -9.74 10.36
C PRO A 50 3.73 -9.65 11.29
N LEU A 51 4.00 -9.34 12.57
CA LEU A 51 2.91 -9.09 13.50
C LEU A 51 2.28 -7.77 13.12
N VAL A 52 1.14 -7.86 12.44
CA VAL A 52 0.43 -6.70 11.93
C VAL A 52 -0.17 -5.96 13.12
N SER A 53 0.35 -4.76 13.42
CA SER A 53 -0.29 -3.90 14.42
C SER A 53 -1.67 -3.48 13.90
N GLY A 54 -2.63 -3.21 14.76
CA GLY A 54 -3.97 -2.78 14.34
C GLY A 54 -4.02 -1.49 13.49
N LEU A 55 -2.90 -0.76 13.36
CA LEU A 55 -2.76 0.41 12.49
C LEU A 55 -2.33 0.06 11.05
N GLU A 56 -1.78 -1.14 10.83
CA GLU A 56 -1.39 -1.61 9.50
C GLU A 56 -2.57 -2.27 8.80
N LEU A 57 -2.94 -1.74 7.64
CA LEU A 57 -4.16 -2.14 6.92
C LEU A 57 -3.84 -3.21 5.86
N PHE A 58 -4.57 -4.33 5.89
CA PHE A 58 -4.68 -5.21 4.73
C PHE A 58 -5.58 -4.57 3.68
N ALA A 59 -5.19 -4.67 2.40
CA ALA A 59 -6.05 -4.29 1.31
C ALA A 59 -6.85 -5.50 0.81
N PHE A 60 -8.14 -5.29 0.54
CA PHE A 60 -9.07 -6.34 0.08
C PHE A 60 -9.27 -6.26 -1.43
N ILE A 61 -9.02 -7.37 -2.13
CA ILE A 61 -9.13 -7.48 -3.58
C ILE A 61 -10.04 -8.65 -3.96
N ASN A 62 -11.11 -8.39 -4.69
CA ASN A 62 -12.04 -9.45 -5.14
C ASN A 62 -11.54 -10.16 -6.42
N ALA A 63 -12.19 -11.25 -6.79
CA ALA A 63 -11.79 -12.22 -7.83
C ALA A 63 -11.51 -11.68 -9.25
N ASN A 64 -11.83 -10.42 -9.55
CA ASN A 64 -11.61 -9.85 -10.88
C ASN A 64 -11.28 -8.35 -10.80
N LYS A 65 -10.60 -7.93 -9.73
CA LYS A 65 -10.21 -6.53 -9.52
C LYS A 65 -8.72 -6.38 -9.32
N GLU A 66 -8.31 -5.15 -9.54
CA GLU A 66 -6.99 -4.64 -9.24
C GLU A 66 -7.11 -3.57 -8.15
N ASP A 67 -6.14 -3.53 -7.25
CA ASP A 67 -6.00 -2.47 -6.23
C ASP A 67 -4.59 -1.87 -6.28
N ALA A 68 -4.42 -0.64 -5.78
CA ALA A 68 -3.19 0.11 -5.87
C ALA A 68 -2.66 0.55 -4.51
N TYR A 69 -1.40 0.22 -4.22
CA TYR A 69 -0.71 0.56 -2.98
C TYR A 69 0.15 1.78 -3.21
N ALA A 70 0.00 2.79 -2.35
CA ALA A 70 0.88 3.95 -2.36
C ALA A 70 2.28 3.54 -1.92
N ILE A 71 3.25 3.72 -2.81
CA ILE A 71 4.67 3.45 -2.57
C ILE A 71 5.48 4.74 -2.69
N GLY A 72 6.80 4.64 -2.52
CA GLY A 72 7.71 5.77 -2.71
C GLY A 72 7.76 6.31 -4.15
N GLY A 73 8.48 7.42 -4.31
CA GLY A 73 8.66 8.06 -5.61
C GLY A 73 7.41 8.79 -6.10
N SER A 74 7.27 8.88 -7.42
CA SER A 74 6.16 9.59 -8.08
C SER A 74 5.40 8.66 -9.01
N ARG A 75 4.16 9.01 -9.39
CA ARG A 75 3.39 8.22 -10.38
C ARG A 75 4.15 7.90 -11.68
N LYS A 76 5.03 8.79 -12.13
CA LYS A 76 5.83 8.59 -13.37
C LYS A 76 7.07 7.74 -13.15
N LYS A 77 7.55 7.69 -11.91
CA LYS A 77 8.75 6.97 -11.52
C LYS A 77 8.53 6.44 -10.11
N PRO A 78 7.77 5.35 -9.97
CA PRO A 78 7.55 4.74 -8.66
C PRO A 78 8.89 4.20 -8.15
N SER A 79 9.03 4.12 -6.84
CA SER A 79 10.21 3.56 -6.20
C SER A 79 9.85 3.00 -4.83
N PHE A 80 10.68 2.14 -4.28
CA PHE A 80 10.60 1.81 -2.87
C PHE A 80 11.04 3.00 -2.00
N PRO A 81 10.67 3.01 -0.71
CA PRO A 81 11.25 3.90 0.29
C PRO A 81 12.78 3.77 0.32
N SER A 82 13.47 4.83 0.74
CA SER A 82 14.93 4.83 0.83
C SER A 82 15.42 3.65 1.68
N ASN A 83 16.36 2.88 1.14
CA ASN A 83 17.04 1.68 1.69
C ASN A 83 16.45 0.33 1.27
N GLU A 84 15.28 0.30 0.65
CA GLU A 84 14.61 -0.94 0.26
C GLU A 84 14.82 -1.24 -1.24
N ASN A 85 15.13 -2.50 -1.57
CA ASN A 85 15.32 -2.97 -2.95
C ASN A 85 14.35 -4.09 -3.34
N GLU A 86 13.56 -4.55 -2.39
CA GLU A 86 12.62 -5.65 -2.55
C GLU A 86 11.29 -5.31 -1.85
N VAL A 87 10.23 -6.00 -2.25
CA VAL A 87 8.94 -5.98 -1.56
C VAL A 87 8.43 -7.40 -1.44
N THR A 88 7.91 -7.75 -0.28
CA THR A 88 7.20 -9.02 -0.06
C THR A 88 5.71 -8.75 0.10
N LEU A 89 4.91 -9.47 -0.70
CA LEU A 89 3.46 -9.48 -0.64
C LEU A 89 2.99 -10.79 -0.06
N PHE A 90 2.16 -10.72 0.99
CA PHE A 90 1.48 -11.86 1.58
C PHE A 90 0.01 -11.83 1.20
N PHE A 91 -0.47 -12.93 0.64
CA PHE A 91 -1.86 -13.09 0.21
C PHE A 91 -2.60 -14.01 1.18
N ILE A 92 -3.71 -13.54 1.71
CA ILE A 92 -4.55 -14.23 2.68
C ILE A 92 -5.95 -14.36 2.09
N THR A 93 -6.58 -15.53 2.18
CA THR A 93 -7.94 -15.68 1.64
C THR A 93 -8.95 -14.94 2.50
N GLU A 94 -10.05 -14.52 1.88
CA GLU A 94 -11.19 -13.96 2.63
C GLU A 94 -11.68 -14.91 3.71
N LYS A 95 -11.70 -16.22 3.44
CA LYS A 95 -12.07 -17.24 4.43
C LYS A 95 -11.20 -17.18 5.68
N THR A 96 -9.88 -17.07 5.53
CA THR A 96 -8.96 -16.97 6.67
C THR A 96 -9.21 -15.68 7.46
N MET A 97 -9.30 -14.53 6.77
CA MET A 97 -9.55 -13.24 7.42
C MET A 97 -10.89 -13.16 8.15
N ARG A 98 -11.89 -13.94 7.74
CA ARG A 98 -13.20 -14.03 8.41
C ARG A 98 -13.22 -15.02 9.58
N SER A 99 -12.31 -15.99 9.58
CA SER A 99 -12.35 -17.12 10.52
C SER A 99 -11.44 -16.95 11.73
N TYR A 100 -10.39 -16.13 11.62
CA TYR A 100 -9.33 -16.00 12.61
C TYR A 100 -9.04 -14.52 12.88
N ASP A 101 -8.58 -14.22 14.09
CA ASP A 101 -8.07 -12.88 14.38
C ASP A 101 -6.66 -12.66 13.80
N LEU A 102 -6.21 -11.40 13.77
CA LEU A 102 -4.91 -11.06 13.19
C LEU A 102 -3.73 -11.68 13.96
N GLU A 103 -3.87 -11.88 15.27
CA GLU A 103 -2.82 -12.46 16.10
C GLU A 103 -2.66 -13.95 15.80
N GLU A 104 -3.77 -14.68 15.64
CA GLU A 104 -3.79 -16.07 15.20
C GLU A 104 -3.26 -16.23 13.77
N ILE A 105 -3.68 -15.37 12.85
CA ILE A 105 -3.21 -15.36 11.47
C ILE A 105 -1.69 -15.15 11.42
N HIS A 106 -1.17 -14.19 12.20
CA HIS A 106 0.26 -13.95 12.32
C HIS A 106 0.98 -15.15 12.97
N LYS A 107 0.55 -15.57 14.16
CA LYS A 107 1.20 -16.62 14.94
C LYS A 107 1.31 -17.94 14.17
N ASN A 108 0.26 -18.26 13.41
CA ASN A 108 0.20 -19.49 12.62
C ASN A 108 0.61 -19.27 11.15
N GLN A 109 1.07 -18.07 10.78
CA GLN A 109 1.56 -17.72 9.44
C GLN A 109 0.55 -18.07 8.34
N MET A 110 -0.72 -17.68 8.53
CA MET A 110 -1.86 -18.11 7.72
C MET A 110 -2.01 -17.28 6.43
N PHE A 111 -1.07 -17.45 5.50
CA PHE A 111 -1.16 -16.89 4.15
C PHE A 111 -1.15 -18.02 3.11
N VAL A 112 -1.82 -17.82 1.98
CA VAL A 112 -1.88 -18.80 0.89
C VAL A 112 -0.75 -18.63 -0.12
N LYS A 113 -0.20 -17.42 -0.23
CA LYS A 113 0.92 -17.15 -1.12
C LYS A 113 1.79 -16.04 -0.56
N LYS A 114 3.10 -16.19 -0.78
CA LYS A 114 4.10 -15.16 -0.56
C LYS A 114 4.82 -14.91 -1.88
N ILE A 115 4.97 -13.64 -2.25
CA ILE A 115 5.72 -13.24 -3.44
C ILE A 115 6.71 -12.17 -2.99
N THR A 116 8.01 -12.39 -3.22
CA THR A 116 9.04 -11.36 -3.07
C THR A 116 9.48 -10.93 -4.46
N LEU A 117 9.51 -9.62 -4.69
CA LEU A 117 9.91 -9.03 -5.96
C LEU A 117 10.97 -7.97 -5.71
N THR A 118 12.03 -8.02 -6.50
CA THR A 118 13.04 -6.97 -6.58
C THR A 118 12.48 -5.76 -7.31
N LYS A 119 13.12 -4.62 -7.11
CA LYS A 119 12.81 -3.39 -7.84
C LYS A 119 12.93 -3.57 -9.36
N GLU A 120 13.93 -4.31 -9.81
CA GLU A 120 14.18 -4.57 -11.24
C GLU A 120 13.03 -5.37 -11.86
N GLU A 121 12.57 -6.43 -11.18
CA GLU A 121 11.41 -7.21 -11.62
C GLU A 121 10.14 -6.36 -11.70
N LEU A 122 9.89 -5.49 -10.72
CA LEU A 122 8.76 -4.57 -10.77
C LEU A 122 8.89 -3.54 -11.88
N GLU A 123 10.08 -3.01 -12.15
CA GLU A 123 10.29 -2.08 -13.27
C GLU A 123 9.98 -2.77 -14.62
N ASN A 124 10.40 -4.02 -14.78
CA ASN A 124 10.11 -4.84 -15.96
C ASN A 124 8.61 -5.13 -16.13
N GLU A 125 7.91 -5.42 -15.02
CA GLU A 125 6.46 -5.65 -14.98
C GLU A 125 5.63 -4.36 -14.86
N LYS A 126 6.26 -3.19 -15.01
CA LYS A 126 5.60 -1.87 -14.93
C LYS A 126 4.82 -1.65 -13.64
N TRP A 127 5.35 -2.16 -12.52
CA TRP A 127 4.78 -2.06 -11.18
C TRP A 127 3.40 -2.73 -11.05
N ILE A 128 3.18 -3.81 -11.80
CA ILE A 128 1.98 -4.64 -11.73
C ILE A 128 2.35 -6.03 -11.22
N VAL A 129 1.67 -6.49 -10.18
CA VAL A 129 1.79 -7.85 -9.64
C VAL A 129 0.49 -8.59 -9.87
N THR A 130 0.55 -9.79 -10.43
CA THR A 130 -0.64 -10.62 -10.64
C THR A 130 -0.66 -11.80 -9.67
N TYR A 131 -1.69 -11.87 -8.85
CA TYR A 131 -2.04 -13.04 -8.06
C TYR A 131 -2.92 -13.98 -8.90
N PRO A 132 -2.51 -15.24 -9.11
CA PRO A 132 -3.22 -16.20 -9.96
C PRO A 132 -4.48 -16.76 -9.31
#